data_AF-A0A924DVC8-F1
#
_entry.id   AF-A0A924DVC8-F1
#
_cell.length_a   1.000
_cell.length_b   1.000
_cell.length_c   1.000
_cell.angle_alpha   90.00
_cell.angle_beta   90.00
_cell.angle_gamma   90.00
#
_symmetry.space_group_name_H-M   'P 1'
#
loop_
_entity.id
_entity.type
_entity.pdbx_description
1 polymer ?
#
loop_
_entity_poly.entity_id
_entity_poly.type
_entity_poly.pdbx_seq_one_letter_code
_entity_poly.pdbx_strand_id
1 'polypeptide(L)'
;MKIFSDQILQDTPLFLQFGGTLDLKIAEKALDKSRNALFQYQERLASSQSIFSLGDIGLLLGIGGEKSLNRGGDAIFFGIQYQRGLSEINRDRSFGDLVTKNGAFYLDFGIKF
;
A
#
# COMPACT_ATOMS: atom_id res chain seq x y z
N MET A 1 -2.49 -13.22 -3.47
CA MET A 1 -3.44 -14.17 -4.09
C MET A 1 -4.49 -13.39 -4.85
N LYS A 2 -4.81 -13.77 -6.09
CA LYS A 2 -5.89 -13.15 -6.89
C LYS A 2 -6.90 -14.24 -7.22
N ILE A 3 -8.12 -14.10 -6.72
CA ILE A 3 -9.24 -15.00 -6.97
C ILE A 3 -10.13 -14.33 -8.00
N PHE A 4 -10.49 -15.05 -9.05
CA PHE A 4 -11.45 -14.59 -10.04
C PHE A 4 -12.83 -15.19 -9.72
N SER A 5 -13.84 -14.34 -9.73
CA SER A 5 -15.25 -14.74 -9.67
C SER A 5 -15.72 -15.16 -11.06
N ASP A 6 -16.88 -15.82 -11.09
CA ASP A 6 -17.59 -16.11 -12.33
C ASP A 6 -17.98 -14.80 -13.05
N GLN A 7 -18.34 -14.89 -14.32
CA GLN A 7 -18.69 -13.72 -15.13
C GLN A 7 -19.96 -13.05 -14.59
N ILE A 8 -19.80 -11.90 -13.91
CA ILE A 8 -20.94 -11.18 -13.33
C ILE A 8 -21.67 -10.36 -14.41
N LEU A 9 -20.93 -9.92 -15.44
CA LEU A 9 -21.46 -9.33 -16.67
C LEU A 9 -20.86 -10.06 -17.88
N GLN A 10 -21.50 -9.93 -19.05
CA GLN A 10 -21.01 -10.49 -20.32
C GLN A 10 -19.52 -10.16 -20.49
N ASP A 11 -18.69 -11.21 -20.54
CA ASP A 11 -17.23 -11.12 -20.69
C ASP A 11 -16.51 -10.26 -19.64
N THR A 12 -17.09 -10.13 -18.44
CA THR A 12 -16.52 -9.34 -17.34
C THR A 12 -16.37 -10.15 -16.04
N PRO A 13 -15.31 -10.97 -15.90
CA PRO A 13 -14.97 -11.57 -14.61
C PRO A 13 -14.57 -10.50 -13.60
N LEU A 14 -15.08 -10.61 -12.37
CA LEU A 14 -14.55 -9.85 -11.23
C LEU A 14 -13.34 -10.56 -10.63
N PHE A 15 -12.39 -9.79 -10.11
CA PHE A 15 -11.29 -10.29 -9.32
C PHE A 15 -11.31 -9.72 -7.91
N LEU A 16 -10.98 -10.57 -6.95
CA LEU A 16 -10.67 -10.21 -5.58
C LEU A 16 -9.21 -10.57 -5.32
N GLN A 17 -8.40 -9.58 -4.96
CA GLN A 17 -7.02 -9.76 -4.59
C GLN A 17 -6.87 -9.59 -3.09
N PHE A 18 -6.21 -10.54 -2.43
CA PHE A 18 -5.80 -10.35 -1.04
C PHE A 18 -4.41 -10.95 -0.83
N GLY A 19 -3.63 -10.35 0.06
CA GLY A 19 -2.28 -10.81 0.35
C GLY A 19 -1.59 -9.98 1.42
N GLY A 20 -0.44 -10.46 1.88
CA GLY A 20 0.48 -9.67 2.67
C GLY A 20 1.38 -8.83 1.77
N THR A 21 1.72 -7.62 2.21
CA THR A 21 2.78 -6.80 1.60
C THR A 21 3.97 -6.73 2.55
N LEU A 22 5.17 -6.67 1.96
CA LEU A 22 6.40 -6.37 2.67
C LEU A 22 6.95 -5.10 2.05
N ASP A 23 6.92 -4.04 2.83
CA ASP A 23 7.28 -2.70 2.39
C ASP A 23 8.61 -2.32 3.04
N LEU A 24 9.68 -2.25 2.24
CA LEU A 24 11.00 -1.83 2.71
C LEU A 24 11.21 -0.33 2.41
N LYS A 25 11.44 0.47 3.45
CA LYS A 25 11.68 1.91 3.30
C LYS A 25 13.16 2.12 2.95
N ILE A 26 13.42 2.64 1.75
CA ILE A 26 14.79 2.86 1.23
C ILE A 26 15.34 4.24 1.63
N ALA A 27 14.49 5.26 1.69
CA ALA A 27 14.89 6.61 2.03
C ALA A 27 13.75 7.39 2.69
N GLU A 28 14.08 8.13 3.75
CA GLU A 28 13.14 9.00 4.45
C GLU A 28 13.66 10.42 4.35
N LYS A 29 12.82 11.32 3.82
CA LYS A 29 13.14 12.74 3.71
C LYS A 29 11.97 13.54 4.23
N ALA A 30 12.21 14.36 5.26
CA ALA A 30 11.22 15.29 5.75
C ALA A 30 10.89 16.34 4.66
N LEU A 31 9.60 16.45 4.33
CA LEU A 31 9.10 17.39 3.32
C LEU A 31 9.26 18.85 3.79
N ASP A 32 8.96 19.12 5.07
CA ASP A 32 9.16 20.41 5.73
C ASP A 32 9.81 20.20 7.10
N LYS A 33 11.09 20.56 7.19
CA LYS A 33 11.91 20.39 8.41
C LYS A 33 11.46 21.30 9.55
N SER A 34 10.82 22.44 9.24
CA SER A 34 10.44 23.46 10.21
C SER A 34 9.13 23.17 10.94
N ARG A 35 8.25 22.35 10.34
CA ARG A 35 6.92 22.03 10.87
C ARG A 35 6.73 20.57 11.24
N ASN A 36 7.64 19.69 10.82
CA ASN A 36 7.54 18.28 11.13
C ASN A 36 8.05 18.00 12.55
N ALA A 37 7.10 17.84 13.49
CA ALA A 37 7.39 17.53 14.88
C ALA A 37 8.23 16.25 15.06
N LEU A 38 8.07 15.26 14.16
CA LEU A 38 8.86 14.04 14.18
C LEU A 38 10.30 14.30 13.75
N PHE A 39 10.53 15.20 12.78
CA PHE A 39 11.88 15.60 12.36
C PHE A 39 12.61 16.39 13.45
N GLN A 40 11.94 17.34 14.09
CA GLN A 40 12.53 18.11 15.20
C GLN A 40 12.84 17.24 16.42
N TYR A 41 12.06 16.19 16.66
CA TYR A 41 12.36 15.21 17.70
C TYR A 41 13.56 14.33 17.31
N GLN A 42 13.70 13.97 16.04
CA GLN A 42 14.84 13.19 15.55
C GLN A 42 16.17 13.94 15.65
N GLU A 43 16.19 15.25 15.39
CA GLU A 43 17.40 16.07 15.59
C GLU A 43 17.87 16.13 17.05
N ARG A 44 16.97 15.86 18.01
CA ARG A 44 17.30 15.81 19.44
C ARG A 44 17.75 14.43 19.92
N LEU A 45 17.56 13.40 19.10
CA LEU A 45 18.02 12.03 19.37
C LEU A 45 19.42 11.82 18.78
N ALA A 46 20.18 10.88 19.34
CA ALA A 46 21.48 10.53 18.77
C ALA A 46 21.30 10.05 17.32
N SER A 47 22.19 10.47 16.41
CA SER A 47 22.16 10.20 14.94
C SER A 47 22.00 8.72 14.53
N SER A 48 22.05 7.77 15.48
CA SER A 48 21.89 6.33 15.28
C SER A 48 20.44 5.85 15.50
N GLN A 49 19.54 6.69 16.00
CA GLN A 49 18.15 6.33 16.28
C GLN A 49 17.22 6.82 15.15
N SER A 50 16.76 5.87 14.33
CA SER A 50 15.68 6.10 13.37
C SER A 50 14.35 6.02 14.09
N ILE A 51 13.52 7.05 13.96
CA ILE A 51 12.15 7.07 14.51
C ILE A 51 11.27 6.04 13.79
N PHE A 52 11.56 5.77 12.52
CA PHE A 52 10.79 4.87 11.68
C PHE A 52 11.49 3.51 11.49
N SER A 53 10.71 2.44 11.48
CA SER A 53 11.12 1.07 11.14
C SER A 53 11.51 0.98 9.67
N LEU A 54 12.59 0.22 9.39
CA LEU A 54 13.08 -0.03 8.03
C LEU A 54 12.10 -0.85 7.17
N GLY A 55 11.20 -1.60 7.80
CA GLY A 55 10.25 -2.46 7.12
C GLY A 55 8.89 -2.42 7.78
N ASP A 56 7.85 -2.52 6.95
CA ASP A 56 6.46 -2.64 7.37
C ASP A 56 5.87 -3.90 6.72
N ILE A 57 4.98 -4.56 7.46
CA ILE A 57 4.18 -5.69 6.96
C ILE A 57 2.76 -5.19 6.83
N GLY A 58 2.20 -5.25 5.63
CA GLY A 58 0.85 -4.81 5.34
C GLY A 58 -0.09 -5.93 4.91
N LEU A 59 -1.38 -5.60 4.89
CA LEU A 59 -2.40 -6.35 4.19
C LEU A 59 -2.83 -5.57 2.96
N LEU A 60 -2.98 -6.29 1.87
CA LEU A 60 -3.53 -5.83 0.62
C LEU A 60 -4.90 -6.47 0.44
N LEU A 61 -5.89 -5.64 0.13
CA LEU A 61 -7.21 -6.05 -0.32
C LEU A 61 -7.55 -5.24 -1.57
N GLY A 62 -7.73 -5.91 -2.70
CA GLY A 62 -8.11 -5.30 -3.96
C GLY A 62 -9.32 -5.98 -4.54
N ILE A 63 -10.12 -5.21 -5.28
CA ILE A 63 -11.27 -5.70 -6.03
C ILE A 63 -11.33 -4.95 -7.35
N GLY A 64 -11.66 -5.66 -8.42
CA GLY A 64 -11.82 -5.05 -9.74
C GLY A 64 -12.49 -5.97 -10.73
N GLY A 65 -12.65 -5.49 -11.96
CA GLY A 65 -13.18 -6.24 -13.08
C GLY A 65 -12.20 -6.23 -14.25
N GLU A 66 -12.21 -7.29 -15.03
CA GLU A 66 -11.55 -7.35 -16.33
C GLU A 66 -12.65 -7.46 -17.38
N LYS A 67 -12.66 -6.61 -18.39
CA LYS A 67 -13.62 -6.64 -19.50
C LYS A 67 -12.89 -7.04 -20.78
N SER A 68 -13.27 -8.18 -21.35
CA SER A 68 -12.76 -8.59 -22.66
C SER A 68 -13.30 -7.68 -23.75
N LEU A 69 -12.44 -7.15 -24.61
CA LEU A 69 -12.83 -6.30 -25.74
C LEU A 69 -13.05 -7.11 -27.02
N ASN A 70 -12.31 -8.20 -27.22
CA ASN A 70 -12.37 -9.03 -28.42
C ASN A 70 -11.93 -10.47 -28.17
N ARG A 71 -12.29 -11.39 -29.09
CA ARG A 71 -11.81 -12.80 -29.11
C ARG A 71 -10.28 -12.96 -29.26
N GLY A 72 -9.53 -11.86 -29.40
CA GLY A 72 -8.09 -11.83 -29.66
C GLY A 72 -7.18 -11.82 -28.43
N GLY A 73 -7.73 -11.78 -27.21
CA GLY A 73 -6.93 -11.69 -25.97
C GLY A 73 -6.92 -10.29 -25.34
N ASP A 74 -7.39 -9.28 -26.07
CA ASP A 74 -7.50 -7.91 -25.60
C ASP A 74 -8.51 -7.78 -24.44
N ALA A 75 -8.04 -7.42 -23.26
CA ALA A 75 -8.87 -7.18 -22.09
C ALA A 75 -8.47 -5.89 -21.37
N ILE A 76 -9.46 -5.09 -20.99
CA ILE A 76 -9.25 -3.92 -20.12
C ILE A 76 -9.47 -4.35 -18.69
N PHE A 77 -8.54 -4.07 -17.79
CA PHE A 77 -8.73 -4.27 -16.36
C PHE A 77 -8.89 -2.93 -15.65
N PHE A 78 -9.83 -2.89 -14.72
CA PHE A 78 -10.04 -1.77 -13.81
C PHE A 78 -10.21 -2.32 -12.39
N GLY A 79 -9.60 -1.68 -11.41
CA GLY A 79 -9.67 -2.13 -10.03
C GLY A 79 -9.30 -1.06 -9.04
N ILE A 80 -9.71 -1.30 -7.80
CA ILE A 80 -9.28 -0.53 -6.64
C ILE A 80 -8.55 -1.47 -5.70
N GLN A 81 -7.47 -0.99 -5.12
CA GLN A 81 -6.70 -1.74 -4.16
C GLN A 81 -6.41 -0.88 -2.94
N TYR A 82 -6.73 -1.42 -1.78
CA TYR A 82 -6.42 -0.84 -0.50
C TYR A 82 -5.31 -1.64 0.16
N GLN A 83 -4.21 -0.95 0.49
CA GLN A 83 -3.13 -1.51 1.29
C GLN A 83 -3.12 -0.83 2.65
N ARG A 84 -3.04 -1.63 3.71
CA ARG A 84 -2.95 -1.17 5.09
C ARG A 84 -1.78 -1.83 5.78
N GLY A 85 -0.81 -1.04 6.23
CA GLY A 85 0.25 -1.47 7.14
C GLY A 85 -0.34 -1.99 8.44
N LEU A 86 0.00 -3.22 8.80
CA LEU A 86 -0.36 -3.84 10.08
C LEU A 86 0.67 -3.49 11.15
N SER A 87 1.94 -3.30 10.76
CA SER A 87 3.01 -3.03 11.71
C SER A 87 3.08 -1.55 12.06
N GLU A 88 3.48 -1.30 13.30
CA GLU A 88 3.72 0.05 13.77
C GLU A 88 5.08 0.52 13.25
N ILE A 89 5.08 1.68 12.60
CA ILE A 89 6.29 2.21 11.99
C ILE A 89 7.16 2.90 13.04
N ASN A 90 6.60 3.26 14.20
CA ASN A 90 7.32 3.94 15.27
C ASN A 90 8.20 2.95 16.05
N ARG A 91 9.50 3.20 16.05
CA ARG A 91 10.49 2.30 16.65
C ARG A 91 10.76 2.57 18.14
N ASP A 92 10.36 3.73 18.66
CA ASP A 92 10.80 4.21 19.97
C ASP A 92 9.68 4.31 21.01
N ARG A 93 9.98 3.91 22.27
CA ARG A 93 9.02 3.89 23.39
C ARG A 93 8.51 5.28 23.75
N SER A 94 9.22 6.34 23.38
CA SER A 94 8.80 7.74 23.55
C SER A 94 7.57 8.12 22.71
N PHE A 95 7.20 7.31 21.71
CA PHE A 95 6.03 7.49 20.87
C PHE A 95 4.94 6.42 21.10
N GLY A 96 4.95 5.73 22.24
CA GLY A 96 4.05 4.59 22.52
C GLY A 96 2.54 4.90 22.46
N ASP A 97 2.14 6.17 22.54
CA ASP A 97 0.75 6.59 22.38
C ASP A 97 0.38 6.98 20.94
N LEU A 98 1.35 7.01 20.02
CA LEU A 98 1.17 7.44 18.63
C LEU A 98 1.21 6.24 17.70
N VAL A 99 0.04 5.71 17.35
CA VAL A 99 -0.07 4.61 16.39
C VAL A 99 0.02 5.17 14.96
N THR A 100 1.19 5.04 14.34
CA THR A 100 1.40 5.45 12.93
C THR A 100 1.41 4.23 12.02
N LYS A 101 0.40 4.14 11.14
CA LYS A 101 0.24 3.05 10.16
C LYS A 101 0.20 3.62 8.75
N ASN A 102 0.80 2.92 7.80
CA ASN A 102 0.70 3.28 6.39
C ASN A 102 -0.67 2.85 5.86
N GLY A 103 -1.32 3.75 5.12
CA GLY A 103 -2.52 3.45 4.34
C GLY A 103 -2.32 3.97 2.94
N ALA A 104 -2.50 3.11 1.95
CA ALA A 104 -2.39 3.49 0.54
C ALA A 104 -3.60 2.98 -0.23
N PHE A 105 -4.13 3.85 -1.08
CA PHE A 105 -5.21 3.54 -1.99
C PHE A 105 -4.68 3.61 -3.41
N TYR A 106 -4.89 2.54 -4.16
CA TYR A 106 -4.44 2.38 -5.52
C TYR A 106 -5.64 2.24 -6.44
N LEU A 107 -5.54 2.88 -7.59
CA LEU A 107 -6.47 2.77 -8.69
C LEU A 107 -5.71 2.08 -9.82
N ASP A 108 -6.12 0.86 -10.13
CA ASP A 108 -5.48 0.02 -11.13
C ASP A 108 -6.27 0.13 -12.44
N PHE A 109 -5.60 0.60 -13.49
CA PHE A 109 -6.13 0.61 -14.84
C PHE A 109 -5.09 0.05 -15.80
N GLY A 110 -5.51 -0.78 -16.73
CA GLY A 110 -4.63 -1.17 -17.81
C GLY A 110 -5.29 -2.04 -18.86
N ILE A 111 -4.48 -2.37 -19.85
CA ILE A 111 -4.89 -3.12 -21.03
C ILE A 111 -3.96 -4.32 -21.11
N LYS A 112 -4.54 -5.49 -21.31
CA LYS A 112 -3.87 -6.75 -21.60
C LYS A 112 -4.08 -7.03 -23.08
N PHE A 113 -2.99 -7.34 -23.79
CA PHE A 113 -2.95 -7.70 -25.20
C PHE A 113 -2.52 -9.17 -25.32
#